data_AF-A0A9P0VV31-F1
#
_entry.id   AF-A0A9P0VV31-F1
#
_cell.length_a   1.000
_cell.length_b   1.000
_cell.length_c   1.000
_cell.angle_alpha   90.00
_cell.angle_beta   90.00
_cell.angle_gamma   90.00
#
_symmetry.space_group_name_H-M   'P 1'
#
loop_
_entity.id
_entity.type
_entity.pdbx_description
1 polymer ?
#
loop_
_entity_poly.entity_id
_entity_poly.type
_entity_poly.pdbx_seq_one_letter_code
_entity_poly.pdbx_strand_id
1 'polypeptide(L)'
;MDEMCQYISNLKLADVPVTQFPRKTGFLGFLISVTSLRQYYSKFVEKSQLEGKEVDSEQLKYILTNKFSQDHLEQFFGAIRAKGGFNNNPSATF
;
A
#
# COMPACT_ATOMS: atom_id res chain seq x y z
N MET A 1 6.85 -12.56 14.90
CA MET A 1 6.61 -11.54 13.86
C MET A 1 7.02 -12.14 12.52
N ASP A 2 6.46 -11.68 11.40
CA ASP A 2 6.99 -12.06 10.07
C ASP A 2 8.49 -11.86 9.99
N GLU A 3 9.19 -12.77 9.33
CA GLU A 3 10.63 -12.68 9.08
C GLU A 3 10.99 -11.32 8.45
N MET A 4 10.19 -10.82 7.52
CA MET A 4 10.39 -9.48 6.92
C MET A 4 10.21 -8.34 7.92
N CYS A 5 9.15 -8.36 8.73
CA CYS A 5 8.92 -7.30 9.73
C CYS A 5 10.03 -7.30 10.77
N GLN A 6 10.52 -8.48 11.15
CA GLN A 6 11.64 -8.64 12.07
C GLN A 6 12.96 -8.16 11.43
N TYR A 7 13.20 -8.48 10.17
CA TYR A 7 14.35 -8.00 9.41
C TYR A 7 14.38 -6.47 9.35
N ILE A 8 13.30 -5.82 8.90
CA ILE A 8 13.22 -4.36 8.79
C ILE A 8 13.37 -3.69 10.17
N SER A 9 12.78 -4.26 11.21
CA SER A 9 12.89 -3.72 12.57
C SER A 9 14.30 -3.82 13.16
N ASN A 10 15.08 -4.80 12.70
CA ASN A 10 16.46 -5.03 13.13
C ASN A 10 17.51 -4.35 12.24
N LEU A 11 17.11 -3.76 11.11
CA LEU A 11 18.02 -2.95 10.29
C LEU A 11 18.54 -1.78 11.12
N LYS A 12 19.86 -1.62 11.12
CA LYS A 12 20.56 -0.57 11.86
C LYS A 12 21.48 0.22 10.94
N LEU A 13 21.62 1.50 11.24
CA LEU A 13 22.64 2.38 10.68
C LEU A 13 23.37 3.03 11.86
N ALA A 14 24.71 2.89 11.92
CA ALA A 14 25.52 3.33 13.06
C ALA A 14 24.94 2.82 14.41
N ASP A 15 24.62 1.51 14.46
CA ASP A 15 24.03 0.80 15.61
C ASP A 15 22.64 1.26 16.08
N VAL A 16 22.06 2.28 15.45
CA VAL A 16 20.71 2.76 15.73
C VAL A 16 19.70 2.11 14.77
N PRO A 17 18.54 1.62 15.25
CA PRO A 17 17.51 1.06 14.36
C PRO A 17 16.99 2.10 13.36
N VAL A 18 16.83 1.70 12.09
CA VAL A 18 16.34 2.59 11.01
C VAL A 18 14.94 3.16 11.30
N THR A 19 14.16 2.48 12.13
CA THR A 19 12.84 2.90 12.61
C THR A 19 12.88 4.03 13.64
N GLN A 20 14.05 4.35 14.20
CA GLN A 20 14.24 5.41 15.20
C GLN A 20 14.86 6.69 14.61
N PHE A 21 15.34 6.65 13.37
CA PHE A 21 15.91 7.82 12.69
C PHE A 21 14.86 8.89 12.34
N PRO A 22 15.27 10.14 12.10
CA PRO A 22 14.39 11.16 11.53
C PRO A 22 13.78 10.75 10.17
N ARG A 23 14.55 10.02 9.34
CA ARG A 23 14.11 9.49 8.03
C ARG A 23 13.52 8.07 8.13
N LYS A 24 12.75 7.79 9.19
CA LYS A 24 12.12 6.48 9.44
C LYS A 24 10.87 6.20 8.60
N THR A 25 10.29 7.23 7.97
CA THR A 25 8.96 7.15 7.33
C THR A 25 8.87 6.03 6.29
N GLY A 26 9.88 5.85 5.44
CA GLY A 26 9.87 4.76 4.44
C GLY A 26 9.85 3.37 5.07
N PHE A 27 10.66 3.15 6.11
CA PHE A 27 10.72 1.87 6.82
C PHE A 27 9.43 1.56 7.58
N LEU A 28 8.86 2.56 8.27
CA LEU A 28 7.57 2.43 8.92
C LEU A 28 6.45 2.16 7.89
N GLY A 29 6.50 2.85 6.74
CA GLY A 29 5.61 2.62 5.62
C GLY A 29 5.61 1.17 5.17
N PHE A 30 6.79 0.57 4.92
CA PHE A 30 6.89 -0.84 4.57
C PHE A 30 6.28 -1.77 5.62
N LEU A 31 6.59 -1.56 6.91
CA LEU A 31 6.04 -2.37 8.00
C LEU A 31 4.52 -2.30 8.06
N ILE A 32 3.96 -1.09 7.93
CA ILE A 32 2.51 -0.86 7.91
C ILE A 32 1.90 -1.52 6.66
N SER A 33 2.45 -1.31 5.48
CA SER A 33 1.94 -1.87 4.22
C SER A 33 1.89 -3.40 4.25
N VAL A 34 2.96 -4.06 4.71
CA VAL A 34 3.00 -5.53 4.82
C VAL A 34 1.97 -6.04 5.84
N THR A 35 1.91 -5.40 7.02
CA THR A 35 0.97 -5.80 8.07
C THR A 35 -0.48 -5.63 7.61
N SER A 36 -0.82 -4.49 7.00
CA SER A 36 -2.15 -4.21 6.46
C SER A 36 -2.51 -5.18 5.35
N LEU A 37 -1.63 -5.41 4.37
CA LEU A 37 -1.90 -6.33 3.26
C LEU A 37 -2.23 -7.74 3.76
N ARG A 38 -1.52 -8.24 4.77
CA ARG A 38 -1.82 -9.53 5.40
C ARG A 38 -3.20 -9.55 6.06
N GLN A 39 -3.56 -8.48 6.77
CA GLN A 39 -4.89 -8.38 7.38
C GLN A 39 -6.00 -8.35 6.31
N TYR A 40 -5.79 -7.64 5.20
CA TYR A 40 -6.69 -7.66 4.05
C TYR A 40 -6.80 -9.07 3.46
N TYR A 41 -5.67 -9.75 3.24
CA TYR A 41 -5.67 -11.11 2.70
C TYR A 41 -6.41 -12.08 3.62
N SER A 42 -6.13 -12.05 4.92
CA SER A 42 -6.82 -12.92 5.87
C SER A 42 -8.33 -12.65 5.91
N LYS A 43 -8.73 -11.38 5.85
CA LYS A 43 -10.14 -10.97 5.89
C LYS A 43 -10.94 -11.31 4.63
N PHE A 44 -10.36 -11.10 3.45
CA PHE A 44 -11.09 -11.15 2.18
C PHE A 44 -10.75 -12.37 1.31
N VAL A 45 -9.69 -13.11 1.64
CA VAL A 45 -9.23 -14.30 0.88
C VAL A 45 -9.16 -15.57 1.74
N GLU A 46 -8.65 -15.52 2.99
CA GLU A 46 -8.50 -16.75 3.81
C GLU A 46 -9.76 -17.14 4.59
N LYS A 47 -10.41 -16.18 5.25
CA LYS A 47 -11.60 -16.44 6.08
C LYS A 47 -12.80 -16.97 5.28
N SER A 48 -12.77 -16.86 3.95
CA SER A 48 -13.74 -17.47 3.04
C SER A 48 -13.56 -18.98 2.84
N GLN A 49 -12.44 -19.58 3.27
CA GLN A 49 -12.17 -21.02 3.10
C GLN A 49 -12.49 -21.89 4.33
N LEU A 50 -12.75 -21.26 5.49
CA LEU A 50 -12.87 -21.96 6.77
C LEU A 50 -14.31 -22.09 7.29
N GLU A 51 -15.27 -21.38 6.71
CA GLU A 51 -16.66 -21.44 7.15
C GLU A 51 -17.55 -21.87 5.99
N GLY A 52 -18.16 -23.07 6.10
CA GLY A 52 -19.18 -23.60 5.20
C GLY A 52 -20.50 -22.83 5.26
N LYS A 53 -20.41 -21.50 5.20
CA LYS A 53 -21.53 -20.57 5.22
C LYS A 53 -21.72 -20.00 3.82
N GLU A 54 -22.87 -20.31 3.23
CA GLU A 54 -23.45 -19.53 2.15
C GLU A 54 -23.60 -18.08 2.65
N VAL A 55 -22.76 -17.18 2.15
CA VAL A 55 -22.92 -15.74 2.36
C VAL A 55 -22.66 -15.07 1.02
N ASP A 56 -23.66 -14.31 0.59
CA ASP A 56 -23.75 -13.44 -0.60
C ASP A 56 -22.63 -12.39 -0.76
N SER A 57 -21.48 -12.53 -0.11
CA SER A 57 -20.33 -11.64 -0.28
C SER A 57 -19.37 -12.22 -1.31
N GLU A 58 -19.24 -11.57 -2.47
CA GLU A 58 -18.26 -11.91 -3.51
C GLU A 58 -16.86 -12.09 -2.90
N GLN A 59 -16.40 -13.34 -2.90
CA GLN A 59 -15.13 -13.75 -2.32
C GLN A 59 -13.98 -13.39 -3.28
N LEU A 60 -12.87 -12.85 -2.76
CA LEU A 60 -11.70 -12.57 -3.59
C LEU A 60 -10.81 -13.81 -3.69
N LYS A 61 -10.51 -14.25 -4.92
CA LYS A 61 -9.55 -15.36 -5.16
C LYS A 61 -8.11 -14.96 -4.82
N TYR A 62 -7.80 -13.67 -4.93
CA TYR A 62 -6.50 -13.08 -4.66
C TYR A 62 -6.66 -11.56 -4.54
N ILE A 63 -5.61 -10.88 -4.08
CA ILE A 63 -5.55 -9.42 -3.99
C ILE A 63 -4.71 -8.86 -5.12
N LEU A 64 -5.27 -7.90 -5.85
CA LEU A 64 -4.55 -7.07 -6.83
C LEU A 64 -3.79 -5.95 -6.12
N THR A 65 -2.58 -6.21 -5.64
CA THR A 65 -1.78 -5.24 -4.86
C THR A 65 -1.48 -3.96 -5.64
N ASN A 66 -1.41 -4.02 -6.97
CA ASN A 66 -1.26 -2.84 -7.81
C ASN A 66 -2.43 -1.84 -7.69
N LYS A 67 -3.62 -2.27 -7.27
CA LYS A 67 -4.78 -1.40 -7.03
C LYS A 67 -4.68 -0.60 -5.74
N PHE A 68 -3.77 -0.95 -4.83
CA PHE A 68 -3.47 -0.15 -3.65
C PHE A 68 -2.43 0.95 -3.91
N SER A 69 -1.74 0.90 -5.05
CA SER A 69 -0.76 1.93 -5.42
C SER A 69 -1.46 3.24 -5.81
N GLN A 70 -0.83 4.37 -5.47
CA GLN A 70 -1.27 5.71 -5.90
C GLN A 70 -1.02 5.95 -7.40
N ASP A 71 -0.28 5.07 -8.08
CA ASP A 71 0.11 5.23 -9.50
C ASP A 71 -1.07 5.60 -10.42
N HIS A 72 -2.25 5.02 -10.21
CA HIS A 72 -3.43 5.36 -11.01
C HIS A 72 -3.84 6.83 -10.86
N LEU A 73 -3.74 7.39 -9.65
CA LEU A 73 -4.01 8.81 -9.39
C LEU A 73 -2.90 9.69 -9.98
N GLU A 74 -1.65 9.27 -9.89
CA GLU A 74 -0.53 10.01 -10.48
C GLU A 74 -0.61 10.06 -12.01
N GLN A 75 -0.97 8.94 -12.64
CA GLN A 75 -1.21 8.85 -14.07
C GLN A 75 -2.39 9.73 -14.49
N PHE A 76 -3.47 9.75 -13.71
CA PHE A 76 -4.61 10.63 -13.93
C PHE A 76 -4.20 12.11 -13.87
N PHE A 77 -3.43 12.53 -12.86
CA PHE A 77 -2.90 13.89 -12.80
C PHE A 77 -1.93 14.21 -13.94
N GLY A 78 -1.15 13.23 -14.41
CA GLY A 78 -0.35 13.35 -15.62
C GLY A 78 -1.20 13.66 -16.85
N ALA A 79 -2.31 12.95 -17.03
CA ALA A 79 -3.24 13.19 -18.13
C ALA A 79 -3.90 14.58 -18.05
N ILE A 80 -4.25 15.05 -16.84
CA ILE A 80 -4.76 16.42 -16.63
C ILE A 80 -3.72 17.45 -17.04
N ARG A 81 -2.46 17.30 -16.59
CA ARG A 81 -1.37 18.25 -16.94
C ARG A 81 -1.02 18.24 -18.42
N ALA A 82 -1.17 17.11 -19.11
CA ALA A 82 -0.95 17.01 -20.55
C ALA A 82 -2.05 17.71 -21.37
N LYS A 83 -3.23 17.96 -20.77
CA LYS A 83 -4.33 18.65 -21.43
C LYS A 83 -4.04 20.15 -21.51
N GLY A 84 -4.06 20.71 -22.72
CA GLY A 84 -3.86 22.16 -22.95
C GLY A 84 -2.43 22.56 -23.37
N GLY A 85 -1.60 21.60 -23.80
CA GLY A 85 -0.28 21.89 -24.37
C GLY A 85 0.73 22.29 -23.30
N PHE A 86 1.19 23.55 -23.32
CA PHE A 86 2.27 24.02 -22.43
C PHE A 86 1.82 24.43 -21.02
N ASN A 87 0.55 24.20 -20.65
CA ASN A 87 0.04 24.54 -19.33
C ASN A 87 0.19 23.40 -18.31
N ASN A 88 1.43 23.15 -17.87
CA ASN A 88 1.77 22.07 -16.93
C ASN A 88 1.28 22.29 -15.49
N ASN A 89 0.72 23.46 -15.16
CA ASN A 89 0.20 23.81 -13.83
C ASN A 89 -1.13 24.57 -13.95
N PRO A 90 -2.23 23.86 -14.27
CA PRO A 90 -3.53 24.50 -14.45
C PRO A 90 -4.06 25.12 -13.14
N SER A 91 -4.82 26.20 -13.25
CA SER A 91 -5.53 26.80 -12.12
C SER A 91 -6.74 25.95 -11.72
N ALA A 92 -7.14 26.03 -10.45
CA ALA A 92 -8.30 25.32 -9.92
C ALA A 92 -9.65 26.04 -10.19
N THR A 93 -9.67 27.04 -11.08
CA THR A 93 -10.83 27.91 -11.33
C THR A 93 -11.56 27.49 -12.60
N PHE A 94 -12.90 27.47 -12.54
CA PHE A 94 -13.79 27.25 -13.69
C PHE A 94 -14.11 28.55 -14.42
#